data_AF-A0A5E4MN35-F1
#
_entry.id   AF-A0A5E4MN35-F1
#
_cell.length_a   1.000
_cell.length_b   1.000
_cell.length_c   1.000
_cell.angle_alpha   90.00
_cell.angle_beta   90.00
_cell.angle_gamma   90.00
#
_symmetry.space_group_name_H-M   'P 1'
#
loop_
_entity.id
_entity.type
_entity.pdbx_description
1 polymer ?
#
loop_
_entity_poly.entity_id
_entity_poly.type
_entity_poly.pdbx_seq_one_letter_code
_entity_poly.pdbx_strand_id
1 'polypeptide(L)'
;MLIVFFDINGIVMTEWVPEGTPVLEHASYSSDLASCDFYLFPKIKFAFKGIRFESMEEVKQKSAELLNGLTKTDFEHCLEQWKKRMKRCVKRGGEYIEGEHLFVE
;
A
#
# COMPACT_ATOMS: atom_id res chain seq x y z
N MET A 1 -8.25 -8.10 -8.94
CA MET A 1 -7.12 -7.17 -9.16
C MET A 1 -7.63 -5.78 -8.79
N LEU A 2 -7.38 -5.32 -7.55
CA LEU A 2 -7.75 -3.97 -7.14
C LEU A 2 -6.76 -3.03 -7.82
N ILE A 3 -7.14 -2.47 -8.97
CA ILE A 3 -6.36 -1.40 -9.58
C ILE A 3 -6.80 -0.11 -8.90
N VAL A 4 -6.04 0.32 -7.90
CA VAL A 4 -6.18 1.64 -7.34
C VAL A 4 -5.18 2.55 -8.05
N PHE A 5 -5.66 3.24 -9.09
CA PHE A 5 -4.92 4.34 -9.70
C PHE A 5 -5.02 5.54 -8.75
N PHE A 6 -4.00 5.74 -7.92
CA PHE A 6 -3.88 6.95 -7.10
C PHE A 6 -2.90 7.92 -7.75
N ASP A 7 -3.35 9.15 -7.97
CA ASP A 7 -2.46 10.31 -8.16
C ASP A 7 -1.79 10.69 -6.81
N ILE A 8 -0.71 11.48 -6.84
CA ILE A 8 -0.05 12.06 -5.64
C ILE A 8 -1.00 12.91 -4.79
N ASN A 9 -2.13 13.33 -5.37
CA ASN A 9 -3.21 14.06 -4.70
C ASN A 9 -4.35 13.15 -4.19
N GLY A 10 -4.22 11.82 -4.32
CA GLY A 10 -5.25 10.86 -3.88
C GLY A 10 -6.49 10.81 -4.76
N ILE A 11 -6.45 11.37 -5.97
CA ILE A 11 -7.58 11.35 -6.92
C ILE A 11 -7.59 9.99 -7.64
N VAL A 12 -8.74 9.29 -7.58
CA VAL A 12 -9.00 8.13 -8.43
C VAL A 12 -9.41 8.66 -9.81
N MET A 13 -8.61 8.34 -10.82
CA MET A 13 -8.90 8.65 -12.22
C MET A 13 -10.01 7.70 -12.73
N THR A 14 -11.25 7.93 -12.31
CA THR A 14 -12.41 7.06 -12.59
C THR A 14 -12.69 6.90 -14.09
N GLU A 15 -12.27 7.86 -14.91
CA GLU A 15 -12.40 7.83 -16.36
C GLU A 15 -11.59 6.69 -17.03
N TRP A 16 -10.56 6.19 -16.35
CA TRP A 16 -9.70 5.10 -16.83
C TRP A 16 -10.05 3.75 -16.21
N VAL A 17 -11.09 3.70 -15.37
CA VAL A 17 -11.57 2.47 -14.75
C VAL A 17 -12.49 1.76 -15.74
N PRO A 18 -12.24 0.48 -16.07
CA PRO A 18 -13.13 -0.27 -16.95
C PRO A 18 -14.56 -0.31 -16.44
N GLU A 19 -15.52 -0.15 -17.36
CA GLU A 19 -16.95 -0.17 -17.05
C GLU A 19 -17.34 -1.44 -16.28
N GLY A 20 -18.16 -1.28 -15.24
CA GLY A 20 -18.56 -2.38 -14.36
C GLY A 20 -17.57 -2.75 -13.25
N THR A 21 -16.41 -2.08 -13.15
CA THR A 21 -15.48 -2.30 -12.04
C THR A 21 -15.92 -1.52 -10.79
N PRO A 22 -16.13 -2.17 -9.63
CA PRO A 22 -16.43 -1.47 -8.40
C PRO A 22 -15.22 -0.66 -7.93
N VAL A 23 -15.40 0.64 -7.76
CA VAL A 23 -14.41 1.55 -7.18
C VAL A 23 -14.73 1.73 -5.71
N LEU A 24 -13.74 1.50 -4.84
CA LEU A 24 -13.89 1.75 -3.42
C LEU A 24 -13.61 3.23 -3.14
N GLU A 25 -14.48 3.88 -2.37
CA GLU A 25 -14.24 5.24 -1.89
C GLU A 25 -12.99 5.28 -1.01
N HIS A 26 -12.15 6.29 -1.23
CA HIS A 26 -10.95 6.54 -0.45
C HIS A 26 -10.91 8.00 -0.04
N ALA A 27 -10.75 8.25 1.26
CA ALA A 27 -10.69 9.61 1.77
C ALA A 27 -9.34 10.27 1.40
N SER A 28 -9.38 11.56 1.11
CA SER A 28 -8.16 12.34 0.85
C SER A 28 -7.19 12.26 2.03
N TYR A 29 -5.88 12.31 1.73
CA TYR A 29 -4.80 12.27 2.72
C TYR A 29 -4.79 11.05 3.66
N SER A 30 -5.52 9.98 3.34
CA SER A 30 -5.66 8.80 4.21
C SER A 30 -4.67 7.68 3.89
N SER A 31 -3.37 8.02 3.84
CA SER A 31 -2.31 7.03 3.55
C SER A 31 -2.23 5.91 4.60
N ASP A 32 -2.67 6.18 5.82
CA ASP A 32 -2.81 5.19 6.88
C ASP A 32 -3.88 4.11 6.59
N LEU A 33 -4.77 4.36 5.63
CA LEU A 33 -5.77 3.41 5.12
C LEU A 33 -5.42 2.82 3.75
N ALA A 34 -4.39 3.34 3.06
CA ALA A 34 -3.94 2.84 1.77
C ALA A 34 -2.96 1.67 1.93
N SER A 35 -3.33 0.49 1.45
CA SER A 35 -2.51 -0.74 1.59
C SER A 35 -1.11 -0.62 0.99
N CYS A 36 -0.95 0.12 -0.11
CA CYS A 36 0.36 0.38 -0.69
C CYS A 36 1.25 1.17 0.29
N ASP A 37 0.72 2.22 0.91
CA ASP A 37 1.48 3.12 1.78
C ASP A 37 1.80 2.51 3.14
N PHE A 38 0.83 1.88 3.79
CA PHE A 38 1.07 1.35 5.13
C PHE A 38 1.70 -0.05 5.12
N TYR A 39 1.66 -0.81 4.02
CA TYR A 39 2.14 -2.20 3.99
C TYR A 39 3.19 -2.49 2.92
N LEU A 40 2.89 -2.22 1.64
CA LEU A 40 3.75 -2.64 0.54
C LEU A 40 5.05 -1.83 0.46
N PHE A 41 4.95 -0.49 0.47
CA PHE A 41 6.12 0.39 0.39
C PHE A 41 7.05 0.25 1.59
N PRO A 42 6.58 0.08 2.85
CA PRO A 42 7.45 -0.25 3.96
C PRO A 42 8.29 -1.50 3.74
N LYS A 43 7.70 -2.59 3.21
CA LYS A 43 8.46 -3.82 2.88
C LYS A 43 9.55 -3.56 1.83
N ILE A 44 9.21 -2.84 0.76
CA ILE A 44 10.18 -2.49 -0.30
C ILE A 44 11.30 -1.59 0.26
N LYS A 45 10.94 -0.53 0.98
CA LYS A 45 11.89 0.41 1.58
C LYS A 45 12.81 -0.28 2.57
N PHE A 46 12.29 -1.23 3.36
CA PHE A 46 13.10 -2.03 4.27
C PHE A 46 14.07 -2.93 3.52
N ALA A 47 13.59 -3.66 2.51
CA ALA A 47 14.44 -4.54 1.69
C ALA A 47 15.57 -3.78 0.97
N PHE A 48 15.33 -2.53 0.60
CA PHE A 48 16.32 -1.69 -0.11
C PHE A 48 17.18 -0.85 0.83
N LYS A 49 16.90 -0.88 2.14
CA LYS A 49 17.59 -0.03 3.10
C LYS A 49 19.08 -0.35 3.13
N GLY A 50 19.91 0.67 2.85
CA GLY A 50 21.37 0.55 2.87
C GLY A 50 21.98 -0.03 1.60
N ILE A 51 21.17 -0.42 0.61
CA ILE A 51 21.65 -0.89 -0.69
C ILE A 51 21.84 0.32 -1.61
N ARG A 52 23.01 0.40 -2.27
CA ARG A 52 23.24 1.32 -3.38
C ARG A 52 23.14 0.54 -4.67
N PHE A 53 22.20 0.93 -5.52
CA PHE A 53 22.05 0.35 -6.85
C PHE A 53 22.88 1.14 -7.85
N GLU A 54 23.49 0.46 -8.80
CA GLU A 54 24.34 1.09 -9.84
C GLU A 54 23.52 1.51 -11.07
N SER A 55 22.33 0.93 -11.24
CA SER A 55 21.45 1.21 -12.38
C SER A 55 19.97 1.14 -12.02
N MET A 56 19.13 1.72 -12.89
CA MET A 56 17.69 1.63 -12.75
C MET A 56 17.17 0.22 -13.06
N GLU A 57 17.85 -0.50 -13.95
CA GLU A 57 17.57 -1.89 -14.32
C GLU A 57 17.67 -2.79 -13.09
N GLU A 58 18.70 -2.59 -12.26
CA GLU A 58 18.89 -3.33 -11.02
C GLU A 58 17.76 -3.07 -10.01
N VAL A 59 17.34 -1.81 -9.86
CA VAL A 59 16.20 -1.43 -9.00
C VAL A 59 14.91 -2.12 -9.48
N LYS A 60 14.65 -2.10 -10.79
CA LYS A 60 13.47 -2.74 -11.39
C LYS A 60 13.49 -4.26 -11.16
N GLN A 61 14.62 -4.90 -11.41
CA GLN A 61 14.78 -6.34 -11.21
C GLN A 61 14.55 -6.72 -9.75
N LYS A 62 15.21 -6.03 -8.81
CA LYS A 62 15.07 -6.30 -7.38
C LYS A 62 13.65 -6.03 -6.86
N SER A 63 13.00 -5.00 -7.39
CA SER A 63 11.60 -4.71 -7.07
C SER A 63 10.69 -5.84 -7.55
N ALA A 64 10.89 -6.32 -8.78
CA ALA A 64 10.12 -7.42 -9.33
C ALA A 64 10.35 -8.73 -8.56
N GLU A 65 11.59 -9.05 -8.19
CA GLU A 65 11.93 -10.21 -7.35
C GLU A 65 11.19 -10.17 -6.01
N LEU A 66 11.18 -9.01 -5.33
CA LEU A 66 10.47 -8.84 -4.06
C LEU A 66 8.96 -9.00 -4.22
N LEU A 67 8.37 -8.36 -5.24
CA LEU A 67 6.94 -8.41 -5.49
C LEU A 67 6.47 -9.83 -5.87
N ASN A 68 7.25 -10.55 -6.68
CA ASN A 68 6.96 -11.94 -7.05
C ASN A 68 7.15 -12.92 -5.87
N GLY A 69 7.94 -12.53 -4.86
CA GLY A 69 8.09 -13.29 -3.62
C GLY A 69 6.92 -13.16 -2.65
N LEU A 70 5.99 -12.22 -2.86
CA LEU A 70 4.84 -12.05 -1.98
C LEU A 70 3.89 -13.24 -2.07
N THR A 71 3.54 -13.79 -0.91
CA THR A 71 2.66 -14.95 -0.83
C THR A 71 1.21 -14.55 -0.68
N LYS A 72 0.29 -15.50 -0.90
CA LYS A 72 -1.13 -15.31 -0.58
C LYS A 72 -1.34 -14.86 0.87
N THR A 73 -0.57 -15.45 1.79
CA THR A 73 -0.65 -15.15 3.23
C THR A 73 -0.22 -13.71 3.53
N ASP A 74 0.74 -13.14 2.80
CA ASP A 74 1.10 -11.72 2.92
C ASP A 74 -0.08 -10.81 2.58
N PHE A 75 -0.83 -11.14 1.52
CA PHE A 75 -2.00 -10.35 1.12
C PHE A 75 -3.17 -10.54 2.08
N GLU A 76 -3.41 -11.76 2.57
CA GLU A 76 -4.40 -12.02 3.62
C GLU A 76 -4.07 -11.21 4.89
N HIS A 77 -2.81 -11.18 5.30
CA HIS A 77 -2.36 -10.37 6.43
C HIS A 77 -2.59 -8.87 6.18
N CYS A 78 -2.24 -8.36 5.00
CA CYS A 78 -2.48 -6.96 4.62
C CYS A 78 -3.97 -6.58 4.75
N LEU A 79 -4.87 -7.44 4.25
CA LEU A 79 -6.32 -7.21 4.35
C LEU A 79 -6.82 -7.20 5.79
N GLU A 80 -6.31 -8.08 6.65
CA GLU A 80 -6.66 -8.08 8.06
C GLU A 80 -6.16 -6.82 8.79
N GLN A 81 -4.96 -6.35 8.46
CA GLN A 81 -4.45 -5.08 8.98
C GLN A 81 -5.25 -3.88 8.48
N TRP A 82 -5.69 -3.90 7.23
CA TRP A 82 -6.56 -2.87 6.66
C TRP A 82 -7.90 -2.78 7.40
N LYS A 83 -8.55 -3.93 7.67
CA LYS A 83 -9.79 -3.98 8.46
C LYS A 83 -9.60 -3.40 9.88
N LYS A 84 -8.47 -3.69 10.52
CA LYS A 84 -8.14 -3.15 11.86
C LYS A 84 -7.96 -1.63 11.82
N ARG A 85 -7.23 -1.13 10.81
CA ARG A 85 -7.01 0.30 10.59
C ARG A 85 -8.33 1.05 10.36
N MET A 86 -9.19 0.54 9.49
CA MET A 86 -10.52 1.10 9.25
C MET A 86 -11.34 1.23 10.54
N LYS A 87 -11.41 0.17 11.35
CA LYS A 87 -12.11 0.21 12.66
C LYS A 87 -11.51 1.26 13.61
N ARG A 88 -10.19 1.44 13.58
CA ARG A 88 -9.49 2.42 14.41
C ARG A 88 -9.74 3.85 13.95
N CYS A 89 -9.72 4.11 12.65
CA CYS A 89 -10.11 5.40 12.06
C CYS A 89 -11.51 5.80 12.50
N VAL A 90 -12.49 4.88 12.40
CA VAL A 90 -13.87 5.13 12.89
C VAL A 90 -13.88 5.43 14.38
N LYS A 91 -13.18 4.64 15.22
CA LYS A 91 -13.11 4.86 16.68
C LYS A 91 -12.49 6.21 17.03
N ARG A 92 -11.58 6.72 16.20
CA ARG A 92 -10.89 8.00 16.37
C ARG A 92 -11.63 9.18 15.73
N GLY A 93 -12.80 8.97 15.14
CA GLY A 93 -13.55 10.05 14.49
C GLY A 93 -12.86 10.59 13.23
N GLY A 94 -12.06 9.78 12.53
CA GLY A 94 -11.35 10.19 11.32
C GLY A 94 -9.93 10.71 11.54
N GLU A 95 -9.47 10.82 12.79
CA GLU A 95 -8.08 11.24 13.09
C GLU A 95 -7.06 10.17 12.67
N TYR A 96 -5.85 10.65 12.33
CA TYR A 96 -4.75 9.81 11.85
C TYR A 96 -4.37 8.67 12.81
N ILE A 97 -3.96 7.56 12.22
CA ILE A 97 -3.47 6.39 12.96
C ILE A 97 -1.95 6.49 13.15
N GLU A 98 -1.51 6.96 14.31
CA GLU A 98 -0.10 7.03 14.68
C GLU A 98 0.44 5.70 15.27
N GLY A 99 1.74 5.42 15.03
CA GLY A 99 2.54 4.48 15.83
C GLY A 99 2.77 3.08 15.26
N GLU A 100 2.34 2.77 14.02
CA GLU A 100 2.65 1.49 13.38
C GLU A 100 3.84 1.63 12.42
N HIS A 101 5.04 1.78 12.97
CA HIS A 101 6.22 1.31 12.25
C HIS A 101 6.15 -0.21 12.25
N LEU A 102 5.83 -0.79 11.10
CA LEU A 102 6.01 -2.21 10.83
C LEU A 102 7.49 -2.57 11.06
N PHE A 103 7.85 -2.95 12.27
CA PHE A 103 8.96 -3.88 12.47
C PHE A 103 8.43 -5.21 11.96
N VAL A 104 8.61 -5.44 10.66
CA VAL A 104 8.58 -6.78 10.10
C VAL A 104 9.93 -7.38 10.49
N GLU A 105 9.96 -8.12 11.60
CA GLU A 105 10.98 -9.15 11.77
C GLU A 105 10.80 -10.24 10.70
#